data_AF-A0A950I8Q3-F1
#
_entry.id   AF-A0A950I8Q3-F1
#
_cell.length_a   1.000
_cell.length_b   1.000
_cell.length_c   1.000
_cell.angle_alpha   90.00
_cell.angle_beta   90.00
_cell.angle_gamma   90.00
#
_symmetry.space_group_name_H-M   'P 1'
#
loop_
_entity.id
_entity.type
_entity.pdbx_description
1 polymer ?
#
loop_
_entity_poly.entity_id
_entity_poly.type
_entity_poly.pdbx_seq_one_letter_code
_entity_poly.pdbx_strand_id
1 'polypeptide(L)'
;MTDQHTSSNLAPPELDRLRLGFMPLTDCAPLVVAEMLDLGKPYGLKLELRRQASWAAVRDKLLSGELDAAHALYGLVYGVQLGLGGPQADMSILMTINRNGQAITLSNRLFDLMAQGTPLAQIATTLGRKPVFAQTFPTGTHAMWLNYWLAARGI
;
A
#
# COMPACT_ATOMS: atom_id res chain seq x y z
N MET A 1 -38.70 -12.36 -11.34
CA MET A 1 -38.29 -11.00 -10.94
C MET A 1 -37.00 -10.72 -11.71
N THR A 2 -37.10 -9.97 -12.79
CA THR A 2 -36.06 -9.80 -13.81
C THR A 2 -35.03 -8.77 -13.34
N ASP A 3 -33.80 -9.19 -13.04
CA ASP A 3 -32.70 -8.26 -12.78
C ASP A 3 -32.21 -7.65 -14.09
N GLN A 4 -32.80 -6.50 -14.43
CA GLN A 4 -32.21 -5.51 -15.33
C GLN A 4 -31.07 -4.79 -14.60
N HIS A 5 -29.89 -5.40 -14.52
CA HIS A 5 -28.68 -4.65 -14.16
C HIS A 5 -28.06 -4.09 -15.44
N THR A 6 -28.51 -2.88 -15.80
CA THR A 6 -27.79 -1.85 -16.56
C THR A 6 -26.71 -2.36 -17.52
N SER A 7 -27.09 -2.63 -18.77
CA SER A 7 -26.17 -2.54 -19.91
C SER A 7 -25.62 -1.11 -19.96
N SER A 8 -24.39 -0.91 -19.50
CA SER A 8 -23.79 0.43 -19.49
C SER A 8 -23.56 0.88 -20.94
N ASN A 9 -24.01 2.09 -21.29
CA ASN A 9 -23.73 2.77 -22.57
C ASN A 9 -22.28 3.29 -22.65
N LEU A 10 -21.32 2.59 -22.03
CA LEU A 10 -19.91 2.96 -22.08
C LEU A 10 -19.32 2.52 -23.42
N ALA A 11 -18.48 3.36 -24.01
CA ALA A 11 -17.63 2.93 -25.10
C ALA A 11 -16.75 1.74 -24.63
N PRO A 12 -16.40 0.80 -25.51
CA PRO A 12 -15.48 -0.28 -25.17
C PRO A 12 -14.17 0.28 -24.59
N PRO A 13 -13.57 -0.39 -23.59
CA PRO A 13 -12.29 0.07 -23.04
C PRO A 13 -11.17 -0.07 -24.09
N GLU A 14 -10.18 0.81 -24.01
CA GLU A 14 -9.01 0.79 -24.90
C GLU A 14 -8.16 -0.49 -24.74
N LEU A 15 -8.24 -1.11 -23.55
CA LEU A 15 -7.65 -2.40 -23.23
C LEU A 15 -8.74 -3.37 -22.74
N ASP A 16 -8.69 -4.62 -23.18
CA ASP A 16 -9.59 -5.68 -22.72
C ASP A 16 -9.07 -6.41 -21.46
N ARG A 17 -7.84 -6.10 -21.04
CA ARG A 17 -7.13 -6.73 -19.93
C ARG A 17 -6.38 -5.70 -19.11
N LEU A 18 -6.48 -5.82 -17.80
CA LEU A 18 -5.81 -4.96 -16.84
C LEU A 18 -4.91 -5.78 -15.90
N ARG A 19 -3.59 -5.61 -16.01
CA ARG A 19 -2.59 -6.25 -15.15
C ARG A 19 -2.46 -5.46 -13.86
N LEU A 20 -2.96 -6.03 -12.78
CA LEU A 20 -3.08 -5.38 -11.48
C LEU A 20 -2.03 -5.91 -10.49
N GLY A 21 -1.09 -5.07 -10.10
CA GLY A 21 -0.11 -5.39 -9.08
C GLY A 21 -0.71 -5.41 -7.68
N PHE A 22 -0.32 -6.40 -6.86
CA PHE A 22 -0.66 -6.38 -5.43
C PHE A 22 0.44 -6.96 -4.54
N MET A 23 0.54 -6.43 -3.33
CA MET A 23 1.26 -7.07 -2.23
C MET A 23 0.31 -8.02 -1.47
N PRO A 24 0.78 -9.20 -1.02
CA PRO A 24 -0.05 -10.20 -0.33
C PRO A 24 -0.32 -9.79 1.14
N LEU A 25 -1.06 -8.71 1.30
CA LEU A 25 -1.53 -8.14 2.55
C LEU A 25 -3.06 -8.09 2.51
N THR A 26 -3.72 -8.06 3.67
CA THR A 26 -5.20 -8.15 3.74
C THR A 26 -5.91 -7.01 3.02
N ASP A 27 -5.31 -5.84 2.93
CA ASP A 27 -5.82 -4.66 2.23
C ASP A 27 -5.87 -4.82 0.69
N CYS A 28 -5.27 -5.85 0.11
CA CYS A 28 -5.47 -6.19 -1.31
C CYS A 28 -6.81 -6.87 -1.61
N ALA A 29 -7.56 -7.27 -0.58
CA ALA A 29 -8.79 -8.06 -0.71
C ALA A 29 -9.79 -7.51 -1.74
N PRO A 30 -10.02 -6.19 -1.89
CA PRO A 30 -10.92 -5.67 -2.92
C PRO A 30 -10.52 -6.07 -4.35
N LEU A 31 -9.21 -6.12 -4.65
CA LEU A 31 -8.74 -6.56 -5.97
C LEU A 31 -8.93 -8.07 -6.16
N VAL A 32 -8.66 -8.86 -5.13
CA VAL A 32 -8.86 -10.31 -5.12
C VAL A 32 -10.33 -10.66 -5.34
N VAL A 33 -11.22 -10.01 -4.60
CA VAL A 33 -12.68 -10.21 -4.74
C VAL A 33 -13.17 -9.75 -6.10
N ALA A 34 -12.67 -8.62 -6.62
CA ALA A 34 -13.07 -8.13 -7.93
C ALA A 34 -12.70 -9.09 -9.07
N GLU A 35 -11.53 -9.73 -8.99
CA GLU A 35 -11.12 -10.76 -9.96
C GLU A 35 -11.92 -12.06 -9.78
N MET A 36 -12.07 -12.56 -8.54
CA MET A 36 -12.81 -13.81 -8.27
C MET A 36 -14.30 -13.74 -8.66
N LEU A 37 -14.92 -12.58 -8.49
CA LEU A 37 -16.33 -12.36 -8.84
C LEU A 37 -16.50 -11.81 -10.26
N ASP A 38 -15.43 -11.75 -11.05
CA ASP A 38 -15.44 -11.27 -12.42
C ASP A 38 -16.05 -9.87 -12.59
N LEU A 39 -15.83 -8.97 -11.62
CA LEU A 39 -16.46 -7.64 -11.60
C LEU A 39 -16.03 -6.73 -12.76
N GLY A 40 -14.95 -7.08 -13.47
CA GLY A 40 -14.55 -6.41 -14.71
C GLY A 40 -15.37 -6.81 -15.94
N LYS A 41 -15.99 -8.00 -15.97
CA LYS A 41 -16.69 -8.53 -17.16
C LYS A 41 -17.83 -7.63 -17.64
N PRO A 42 -18.71 -7.07 -16.79
CA PRO A 42 -19.76 -6.14 -17.23
C PRO A 42 -19.22 -4.88 -17.92
N TYR A 43 -17.95 -4.55 -17.71
CA TYR A 43 -17.26 -3.39 -18.28
C TYR A 43 -16.30 -3.77 -19.42
N GLY A 44 -16.32 -5.03 -19.90
CA GLY A 44 -15.42 -5.50 -20.96
C GLY A 44 -13.95 -5.66 -20.52
N LEU A 45 -13.69 -5.75 -19.21
CA LEU A 45 -12.34 -5.85 -18.66
C LEU A 45 -12.06 -7.22 -18.03
N LYS A 46 -10.94 -7.83 -18.41
CA LYS A 46 -10.35 -8.97 -17.72
C LYS A 46 -9.31 -8.49 -16.71
N LEU A 47 -9.57 -8.71 -15.42
CA LEU A 47 -8.61 -8.39 -14.36
C LEU A 47 -7.58 -9.51 -14.25
N GLU A 48 -6.29 -9.17 -14.24
CA GLU A 48 -5.19 -10.12 -14.07
C GLU A 48 -4.31 -9.71 -12.89
N LEU A 49 -4.50 -10.39 -11.75
CA LEU A 49 -3.75 -10.11 -10.53
C LEU A 49 -2.31 -10.62 -10.63
N ARG A 50 -1.35 -9.75 -10.32
CA ARG A 50 0.08 -10.03 -10.32
C ARG A 50 0.64 -9.80 -8.92
N ARG A 51 0.96 -10.88 -8.21
CA ARG A 51 1.62 -10.81 -6.90
C ARG A 51 3.01 -10.18 -7.05
N GLN A 52 3.33 -9.20 -6.21
CA GLN A 52 4.64 -8.55 -6.18
C GLN A 52 5.46 -8.94 -4.95
N ALA A 53 6.78 -8.82 -5.08
CA ALA A 53 7.73 -9.18 -4.03
C ALA A 53 8.00 -8.03 -3.05
N SER A 54 7.86 -6.79 -3.49
CA SER A 54 8.12 -5.58 -2.69
C SER A 54 7.41 -4.36 -3.27
N TRP A 55 7.31 -3.30 -2.48
CA TRP A 55 6.80 -2.01 -2.96
C TRP A 55 7.71 -1.35 -4.00
N ALA A 56 9.03 -1.57 -3.93
CA ALA A 56 9.94 -1.13 -4.98
C ALA A 56 9.63 -1.83 -6.31
N ALA A 57 9.36 -3.14 -6.30
CA ALA A 57 8.96 -3.86 -7.50
C ALA A 57 7.61 -3.39 -8.06
N VAL A 58 6.65 -3.01 -7.19
CA VAL A 58 5.39 -2.38 -7.62
C VAL A 58 5.69 -1.08 -8.36
N ARG A 59 6.49 -0.18 -7.78
CA ARG A 59 6.90 1.08 -8.41
C ARG A 59 7.54 0.82 -9.77
N ASP A 60 8.57 -0.01 -9.82
CA ASP A 60 9.39 -0.21 -11.02
C ASP A 60 8.56 -0.79 -12.16
N LYS A 61 7.62 -1.68 -11.86
CA LYS A 61 6.74 -2.29 -12.87
C LYS A 61 5.58 -1.41 -13.32
N LEU A 62 5.14 -0.47 -12.49
CA LEU A 62 4.23 0.59 -12.95
C LEU A 62 4.97 1.52 -13.92
N LEU A 63 6.20 1.91 -13.58
CA LEU A 63 7.04 2.76 -14.43
C LEU A 63 7.43 2.10 -15.75
N SER A 64 7.68 0.78 -15.76
CA SER A 64 8.02 0.04 -16.98
C SER A 64 6.81 -0.34 -17.83
N GLY A 65 5.58 -0.17 -17.32
CA GLY A 65 4.36 -0.63 -17.98
C GLY A 65 4.17 -2.16 -17.96
N GLU A 66 4.92 -2.88 -17.12
CA GLU A 66 4.65 -4.30 -16.83
C GLU A 66 3.35 -4.49 -16.04
N LEU A 67 2.96 -3.47 -15.26
CA LEU A 67 1.68 -3.34 -14.57
C LEU A 67 0.93 -2.13 -15.10
N ASP A 68 -0.39 -2.27 -15.29
CA ASP A 68 -1.25 -1.18 -15.74
C ASP A 68 -1.76 -0.35 -14.55
N ALA A 69 -2.02 -1.00 -13.42
CA ALA A 69 -2.33 -0.36 -12.15
C ALA A 69 -1.93 -1.27 -10.98
N ALA A 70 -2.01 -0.77 -9.74
CA ALA A 70 -1.69 -1.56 -8.56
C ALA A 70 -2.44 -1.10 -7.31
N HIS A 71 -2.69 -2.05 -6.41
CA HIS A 71 -2.79 -1.73 -4.99
C HIS A 71 -1.43 -1.18 -4.54
N ALA A 72 -1.41 0.06 -4.05
CA ALA A 72 -0.19 0.80 -3.70
C ALA A 72 -0.34 1.60 -2.41
N LEU A 73 0.80 1.89 -1.78
CA LEU A 73 0.88 2.84 -0.66
C LEU A 73 0.64 4.26 -1.16
N TYR A 74 -0.18 5.04 -0.45
CA TYR A 74 -0.56 6.38 -0.88
C TYR A 74 0.66 7.27 -1.20
N GLY A 75 1.62 7.31 -0.28
CA GLY A 75 2.83 8.12 -0.46
C GLY A 75 3.87 7.53 -1.44
N LEU A 76 3.73 6.27 -1.88
CA LEU A 76 4.52 5.77 -3.02
C LEU A 76 4.12 6.53 -4.29
N VAL A 77 2.81 6.71 -4.51
CA VAL A 77 2.28 7.37 -5.71
C VAL A 77 2.73 8.83 -5.77
N TYR A 78 2.59 9.58 -4.67
CA TYR A 78 3.11 10.94 -4.59
C TYR A 78 4.64 11.01 -4.68
N GLY A 79 5.33 10.03 -4.09
CA GLY A 79 6.79 9.95 -4.17
C GLY A 79 7.27 9.89 -5.62
N VAL A 80 6.64 9.06 -6.44
CA VAL A 80 6.92 8.97 -7.88
C VAL A 80 6.51 10.25 -8.62
N GLN A 81 5.29 10.77 -8.40
CA GLN A 81 4.82 12.00 -9.05
C GLN A 81 5.77 13.19 -8.83
N LEU A 82 6.35 13.29 -7.62
CA LEU A 82 7.20 14.39 -7.20
C LEU A 82 8.70 14.10 -7.33
N GLY A 83 9.10 12.91 -7.83
CA GLY A 83 10.52 12.53 -7.96
C GLY A 83 11.25 12.32 -6.62
N LEU A 84 10.52 12.00 -5.55
CA LEU A 84 11.08 11.76 -4.22
C LEU A 84 11.58 10.32 -4.10
N GLY A 85 12.90 10.14 -4.00
CA GLY A 85 13.51 8.82 -3.75
C GLY A 85 13.48 7.87 -4.95
N GLY A 86 13.37 8.40 -6.18
CA GLY A 86 13.42 7.62 -7.41
C GLY A 86 13.09 8.45 -8.66
N PRO A 87 12.92 7.78 -9.82
CA PRO A 87 12.49 8.42 -11.06
C PRO A 87 11.14 9.10 -10.91
N GLN A 88 10.98 10.26 -11.55
CA GLN A 88 9.73 10.99 -11.60
C GLN A 88 8.89 10.53 -12.80
N ALA A 89 7.61 10.26 -12.57
CA ALA A 89 6.65 9.96 -13.64
C ALA A 89 5.24 10.35 -13.21
N ASP A 90 4.37 10.60 -14.18
CA ASP A 90 2.97 10.88 -13.90
C ASP A 90 2.24 9.64 -13.39
N MET A 91 1.51 9.82 -12.31
CA MET A 91 0.76 8.78 -11.61
C MET A 91 -0.60 9.30 -11.19
N SER A 92 -1.58 8.40 -11.14
CA SER A 92 -2.95 8.73 -10.73
C SER A 92 -3.40 7.86 -9.56
N ILE A 93 -4.14 8.46 -8.63
CA ILE A 93 -4.83 7.74 -7.56
C ILE A 93 -6.29 7.65 -7.94
N LEU A 94 -6.75 6.43 -8.23
CA LEU A 94 -8.11 6.19 -8.70
C LEU A 94 -9.11 6.09 -7.54
N MET A 95 -8.74 5.38 -6.48
CA MET A 95 -9.60 5.17 -5.31
C MET A 95 -8.80 4.72 -4.09
N THR A 96 -9.39 4.91 -2.91
CA THR A 96 -8.92 4.28 -1.66
C THR A 96 -9.64 2.95 -1.46
N ILE A 97 -8.90 1.85 -1.32
CA ILE A 97 -9.46 0.50 -1.18
C ILE A 97 -9.52 -0.01 0.25
N ASN A 98 -8.84 0.66 1.18
CA ASN A 98 -8.80 0.26 2.59
C ASN A 98 -8.54 1.46 3.51
N ARG A 99 -9.07 1.36 4.73
CA ARG A 99 -8.66 2.17 5.88
C ARG A 99 -8.39 1.22 7.07
N ASN A 100 -7.33 1.51 7.82
CA ASN A 100 -6.84 0.73 8.99
C ASN A 100 -6.15 -0.60 8.61
N GLY A 101 -6.13 -1.58 9.52
CA GLY A 101 -5.49 -2.90 9.30
C GLY A 101 -3.97 -2.93 9.41
N GLN A 102 -3.33 -1.80 9.73
CA GLN A 102 -1.89 -1.68 9.93
C GLN A 102 -1.55 -1.56 11.43
N ALA A 103 -0.33 -1.91 11.81
CA ALA A 103 0.11 -1.84 13.20
C ALA A 103 1.57 -1.40 13.33
N ILE A 104 1.89 -0.81 14.49
CA ILE A 104 3.26 -0.62 14.98
C ILE A 104 3.49 -1.70 16.02
N THR A 105 4.52 -2.53 15.81
CA THR A 105 4.89 -3.60 16.73
C THR A 105 6.23 -3.30 17.37
N LEU A 106 6.41 -3.82 18.59
CA LEU A 106 7.62 -3.63 19.39
C LEU A 106 8.22 -5.01 19.68
N SER A 107 9.52 -5.07 19.92
CA SER A 107 10.12 -6.26 20.52
C SER A 107 9.58 -6.44 21.95
N ASN A 108 9.47 -7.68 22.42
CA ASN A 108 8.94 -7.97 23.77
C ASN A 108 9.66 -7.15 24.85
N ARG A 109 10.99 -7.08 24.80
CA ARG A 109 11.78 -6.26 25.73
C ARG A 109 11.37 -4.78 25.73
N LEU A 110 11.13 -4.20 24.57
CA LEU A 110 10.71 -2.79 24.47
C LEU A 110 9.28 -2.62 24.97
N PHE A 111 8.39 -3.56 24.65
CA PHE A 111 7.02 -3.58 25.14
C PHE A 111 6.97 -3.65 26.67
N ASP A 112 7.71 -4.55 27.30
CA ASP A 112 7.71 -4.75 28.76
C ASP A 112 8.17 -3.48 29.49
N LEU A 113 9.23 -2.82 29.00
CA LEU A 113 9.72 -1.56 29.58
C LEU A 113 8.68 -0.44 29.46
N MET A 114 7.98 -0.36 28.33
CA MET A 114 6.90 0.63 28.14
C MET A 114 5.67 0.31 29.00
N ALA A 115 5.34 -0.97 29.18
CA ALA A 115 4.23 -1.43 30.02
C ALA A 115 4.47 -1.13 31.51
N GLN A 116 5.74 -1.08 31.93
CA GLN A 116 6.16 -0.62 33.28
C GLN A 116 6.11 0.91 33.44
N GLY A 117 5.72 1.65 32.39
CA GLY A 117 5.61 3.11 32.41
C GLY A 117 6.87 3.86 31.98
N THR A 118 7.90 3.16 31.48
CA THR A 118 9.11 3.84 31.00
C THR A 118 8.86 4.51 29.65
N PRO A 119 9.07 5.83 29.49
CA PRO A 119 8.87 6.51 28.21
C PRO A 119 9.82 6.00 27.12
N LEU A 120 9.33 5.92 25.87
CA LEU A 120 10.13 5.43 24.74
C LEU A 120 11.43 6.21 24.53
N ALA A 121 11.40 7.54 24.70
CA ALA A 121 12.58 8.41 24.65
C ALA A 121 13.66 7.98 25.66
N GLN A 122 13.27 7.63 26.88
CA GLN A 122 14.19 7.15 27.91
C GLN A 122 14.70 5.73 27.62
N ILE A 123 13.86 4.86 27.05
CA ILE A 123 14.30 3.53 26.65
C ILE A 123 15.35 3.65 25.56
N ALA A 124 15.13 4.51 24.55
CA ALA A 124 16.03 4.69 23.43
C ALA A 124 17.46 5.09 23.85
N THR A 125 17.62 5.86 24.93
CA THR A 125 18.95 6.25 25.45
C THR A 125 19.64 5.14 26.24
N THR A 126 18.89 4.16 26.75
CA THR A 126 19.40 3.09 27.62
C THR A 126 19.61 1.75 26.90
N LEU A 127 19.35 1.67 25.59
CA LEU A 127 19.48 0.43 24.80
C LEU A 127 20.92 -0.09 24.67
N GLY A 128 21.95 0.74 24.93
CA GLY A 128 23.36 0.38 24.70
C GLY A 128 23.72 0.15 23.23
N ARG A 129 22.80 0.46 22.31
CA ARG A 129 22.94 0.40 20.86
C ARG A 129 22.03 1.43 20.22
N LYS A 130 22.31 1.76 18.96
CA LYS A 130 21.40 2.60 18.17
C LYS A 130 20.03 1.89 18.05
N PRO A 131 18.90 2.58 18.34
CA PRO A 131 17.58 2.08 18.01
C PRO A 131 17.48 1.76 16.51
N VAL A 132 16.81 0.67 16.17
CA VAL A 132 16.59 0.26 14.78
C VAL A 132 15.09 0.20 14.56
N PHE A 133 14.61 0.92 13.56
CA PHE A 133 13.21 0.93 13.16
C PHE A 133 13.09 0.42 11.73
N ALA A 134 12.08 -0.41 11.49
CA ALA A 134 11.80 -0.97 10.19
C ALA A 134 10.50 -0.38 9.62
N GLN A 135 10.50 -0.13 8.32
CA GLN A 135 9.35 0.32 7.54
C GLN A 135 9.42 -0.31 6.15
N THR A 136 8.34 -0.25 5.38
CA THR A 136 8.17 -1.03 4.14
C THR A 136 8.59 -0.29 2.86
N PHE A 137 8.48 1.04 2.84
CA PHE A 137 8.89 1.92 1.76
C PHE A 137 9.10 3.37 2.28
N PRO A 138 10.19 4.08 1.94
CA PRO A 138 10.54 5.37 2.56
C PRO A 138 9.47 6.47 2.49
N THR A 139 8.77 6.61 1.35
CA THR A 139 7.63 7.54 1.21
C THR A 139 6.30 6.86 1.52
N GLY A 140 6.32 5.61 1.98
CA GLY A 140 5.15 4.78 2.18
C GLY A 140 4.37 5.10 3.45
N THR A 141 3.13 4.59 3.48
CA THR A 141 2.18 4.78 4.58
C THR A 141 2.75 4.29 5.93
N HIS A 142 3.50 3.18 5.97
CA HIS A 142 4.12 2.67 7.20
C HIS A 142 5.20 3.60 7.75
N ALA A 143 6.00 4.23 6.88
CA ALA A 143 6.99 5.21 7.31
C ALA A 143 6.32 6.44 7.93
N MET A 144 5.23 6.93 7.33
CA MET A 144 4.44 8.04 7.88
C MET A 144 3.86 7.70 9.25
N TRP A 145 3.21 6.53 9.40
CA TRP A 145 2.64 6.11 10.68
C TRP A 145 3.68 5.95 11.77
N LEU A 146 4.79 5.30 11.44
CA LEU A 146 5.89 5.09 12.37
C LEU A 146 6.50 6.41 12.82
N ASN A 147 6.84 7.31 11.89
CA ASN A 147 7.44 8.60 12.22
C ASN A 147 6.47 9.48 13.02
N TYR A 148 5.18 9.48 12.69
CA TYR A 148 4.18 10.20 13.46
C TYR A 148 4.09 9.68 14.91
N TRP A 149 4.06 8.35 15.07
CA TRP A 149 4.00 7.73 16.40
C TRP A 149 5.28 7.95 17.22
N LEU A 150 6.45 7.89 16.60
CA LEU A 150 7.74 8.18 17.23
C LEU A 150 7.81 9.65 17.69
N ALA A 151 7.46 10.58 16.81
CA ALA A 151 7.45 12.01 17.12
C ALA A 151 6.49 12.33 18.30
N ALA A 152 5.32 11.70 18.33
CA ALA A 152 4.37 11.82 19.44
C ALA A 152 4.90 11.26 20.78
N ARG A 153 6.01 10.51 20.76
CA ARG A 153 6.68 9.95 21.95
C ARG A 153 8.04 10.58 22.23
N GLY A 154 8.36 11.70 21.57
CA GLY A 154 9.60 12.45 21.78
C GLY A 154 10.85 11.76 21.20
N ILE A 155 10.67 10.92 20.18
CA ILE A 155 11.75 10.35 19.36
C ILE A 155 11.86 11.12 18.05
#